data_AF-A0A8H4J5U8-F1
#
_entry.id   AF-A0A8H4J5U8-F1
#
_cell.length_a   1.000
_cell.length_b   1.000
_cell.length_c   1.000
_cell.angle_alpha   90.00
_cell.angle_beta   90.00
_cell.angle_gamma   90.00
#
_symmetry.space_group_name_H-M   'P 1'
#
loop_
_entity.id
_entity.type
_entity.pdbx_description
1 polymer ?
#
loop_
_entity_poly.entity_id
_entity_poly.type
_entity_poly.pdbx_seq_one_letter_code
_entity_poly.pdbx_strand_id
1 'polypeptide(L)'
;MADIYGGAETVCIWLGHEENDSGKALNFIRREILNLSKFDRVVEQDAYHCEWVAIAALMKRPWFSRWWVVQEVVLAKKAVLYCGQEEIDWKDFADAVSLFVAVEFQNSDLSRKIKANPQFNNVPDFFGSVQALGASILVEATSNLVRRSNDGKTEPILPLETLVSTLSMFRTTNPRETIYALLSLARDTSPKTAAFTTVLDRMDDLHDAWARIPSPKSHLQSIPEQQTPNPSVLKALSIMESKVQTRTYPVQYQASWLQVCKDFIAHTIKQSGSLNIPCRSWAPHKDHRTGKILEAPTWVNSLRNAAYGVQKD
;
A
#
# COMPACT_ATOMS: atom_id res chain seq x y z
N MET A 1 3.04 -0.52 -14.22
CA MET A 1 2.79 -1.50 -13.13
C MET A 1 1.37 -1.36 -12.60
N ALA A 2 0.96 -0.18 -12.13
CA ALA A 2 -0.42 0.03 -11.68
C ALA A 2 -1.48 -0.33 -12.74
N ASP A 3 -1.26 0.05 -14.01
CA ASP A 3 -2.18 -0.26 -15.11
C ASP A 3 -2.26 -1.77 -15.42
N ILE A 4 -1.19 -2.53 -15.13
CA ILE A 4 -1.15 -3.97 -15.39
C ILE A 4 -2.07 -4.69 -14.39
N TYR A 5 -1.88 -4.44 -13.10
CA TYR A 5 -2.70 -5.08 -12.06
C TYR A 5 -4.14 -4.54 -12.04
N GLY A 6 -4.32 -3.24 -12.30
CA GLY A 6 -5.66 -2.64 -12.42
C GLY A 6 -6.42 -3.09 -13.68
N GLY A 7 -5.71 -3.44 -14.75
CA GLY A 7 -6.29 -3.95 -15.99
C GLY A 7 -6.69 -5.42 -15.91
N ALA A 8 -5.95 -6.22 -15.12
CA ALA A 8 -6.17 -7.66 -14.99
C ALA A 8 -7.55 -8.01 -14.42
N GLU A 9 -8.17 -9.05 -14.97
CA GLU A 9 -9.41 -9.62 -14.43
C GLU A 9 -9.15 -10.37 -13.12
N THR A 10 -8.11 -11.21 -13.13
CA THR A 10 -7.64 -11.94 -11.95
C THR A 10 -6.13 -11.84 -11.85
N VAL A 11 -5.62 -11.53 -10.66
CA VAL A 11 -4.19 -11.59 -10.33
C VAL A 11 -3.94 -12.89 -9.57
N CYS A 12 -3.19 -13.79 -10.20
CA CYS A 12 -2.78 -15.06 -9.61
C CYS A 12 -1.45 -14.88 -8.87
N ILE A 13 -1.47 -15.03 -7.55
CA ILE A 13 -0.33 -14.81 -6.67
C ILE A 13 0.25 -16.17 -6.27
N TRP A 14 1.48 -16.47 -6.71
CA TRP A 14 2.16 -17.72 -6.37
C TRP A 14 3.04 -17.58 -5.12
N LEU A 15 2.71 -18.30 -4.05
CA LEU A 15 3.44 -18.29 -2.77
C LEU A 15 4.60 -19.30 -2.72
N GLY A 16 4.68 -20.22 -3.68
CA GLY A 16 5.67 -21.30 -3.71
C GLY A 16 5.05 -22.70 -3.69
N HIS A 17 5.90 -23.71 -3.69
CA HIS A 17 5.48 -25.11 -3.58
C HIS A 17 4.87 -25.42 -2.22
N GLU A 18 4.15 -26.53 -2.15
CA GLU A 18 3.60 -27.04 -0.90
C GLU A 18 4.74 -27.42 0.05
N GLU A 19 4.84 -26.69 1.16
CA GLU A 19 5.77 -26.91 2.25
C GLU A 19 5.11 -26.52 3.57
N ASN A 20 5.62 -27.00 4.70
CA ASN A 20 5.14 -26.66 6.05
C ASN A 20 3.61 -26.82 6.21
N ASP A 21 3.05 -27.89 5.63
CA ASP A 21 1.61 -28.18 5.65
C ASP A 21 0.72 -27.06 5.08
N SER A 22 1.25 -26.23 4.18
CA SER A 22 0.51 -25.13 3.55
C SER A 22 -0.79 -25.55 2.86
N GLY A 23 -0.86 -26.75 2.27
CA GLY A 23 -2.12 -27.29 1.74
C GLY A 23 -3.18 -27.54 2.82
N LYS A 24 -2.77 -28.02 4.00
CA LYS A 24 -3.67 -28.16 5.16
C LYS A 24 -4.09 -26.80 5.69
N ALA A 25 -3.19 -25.82 5.75
CA ALA A 25 -3.50 -24.46 6.18
C ALA A 25 -4.61 -23.84 5.30
N LEU A 26 -4.46 -23.92 3.97
CA LEU A 26 -5.45 -23.36 3.04
C LEU A 26 -6.81 -24.05 3.15
N ASN A 27 -6.83 -25.38 3.24
CA ASN A 27 -8.06 -26.14 3.43
C ASN A 27 -8.73 -25.85 4.78
N PHE A 28 -7.95 -25.71 5.84
CA PHE A 28 -8.43 -25.35 7.18
C PHE A 28 -9.06 -23.96 7.21
N ILE A 29 -8.44 -22.98 6.55
CA ILE A 29 -9.02 -21.63 6.40
C ILE A 29 -10.40 -21.71 5.76
N ARG A 30 -10.52 -22.37 4.60
CA ARG A 30 -11.78 -22.43 3.83
C ARG A 30 -12.90 -23.13 4.57
N ARG A 31 -12.60 -24.19 5.33
CA ARG A 31 -13.62 -25.07 5.92
C ARG A 31 -14.02 -24.69 7.32
N GLU A 32 -13.06 -24.27 8.14
CA GLU A 32 -13.24 -24.14 9.58
C GLU A 32 -13.15 -22.68 10.05
N ILE A 33 -12.10 -21.93 9.68
CA ILE A 33 -11.87 -20.57 10.21
C ILE A 33 -12.94 -19.58 9.76
N LEU A 34 -13.30 -19.60 8.46
CA LEU A 34 -14.29 -18.67 7.93
C LEU A 34 -15.72 -18.97 8.38
N ASN A 35 -15.93 -20.12 9.03
CA ASN A 35 -17.20 -20.44 9.67
C ASN A 35 -17.24 -19.86 11.10
N LEU A 36 -17.62 -18.59 11.21
CA LEU A 36 -17.66 -17.85 12.48
C LEU A 36 -18.45 -18.57 13.59
N SER A 37 -19.49 -19.33 13.23
CA SER A 37 -20.30 -20.09 14.21
C SER A 37 -19.54 -21.26 14.88
N LYS A 38 -18.46 -21.72 14.25
CA LYS A 38 -17.60 -22.79 14.74
C LYS A 38 -16.26 -22.27 15.27
N PHE A 39 -15.94 -21.01 15.03
CA PHE A 39 -14.61 -20.44 15.27
C PHE A 39 -14.12 -20.64 16.71
N ASP A 40 -14.96 -20.34 17.71
CA ASP A 40 -14.61 -20.54 19.13
C ASP A 40 -14.24 -22.00 19.41
N ARG A 41 -14.98 -22.95 18.84
CA ARG A 41 -14.70 -24.40 18.98
C ARG A 41 -13.40 -24.79 18.30
N VAL A 42 -13.08 -24.18 17.17
CA VAL A 42 -11.85 -24.43 16.40
C VAL A 42 -10.63 -23.92 17.16
N VAL A 43 -10.73 -22.77 17.83
CA VAL A 43 -9.69 -22.24 18.74
C VAL A 43 -9.56 -23.12 19.99
N GLU A 44 -10.65 -23.71 20.46
CA GLU A 44 -10.64 -24.53 21.66
C GLU A 44 -10.04 -25.93 21.46
N GLN A 45 -10.16 -26.51 20.26
CA GLN A 45 -9.78 -27.89 19.98
C GLN A 45 -8.29 -28.08 19.72
N ASP A 46 -7.67 -28.96 20.50
CA ASP A 46 -6.25 -29.34 20.36
C ASP A 46 -5.94 -30.00 19.00
N ALA A 47 -6.95 -30.54 18.33
CA ALA A 47 -6.82 -31.20 17.03
C ALA A 47 -6.31 -30.27 15.92
N TYR A 48 -6.52 -28.95 16.04
CA TYR A 48 -6.16 -27.98 15.02
C TYR A 48 -4.83 -27.25 15.26
N HIS A 49 -4.05 -27.65 16.27
CA HIS A 49 -2.79 -26.99 16.59
C HIS A 49 -1.82 -26.99 15.39
N CYS A 50 -1.70 -28.12 14.67
CA CYS A 50 -0.83 -28.23 13.50
C CYS A 50 -1.25 -27.26 12.38
N GLU A 51 -2.54 -27.07 12.18
CA GLU A 51 -3.12 -26.21 11.16
C GLU A 51 -2.88 -24.73 11.49
N TRP A 52 -2.99 -24.33 12.75
CA TRP A 52 -2.61 -22.99 13.19
C TRP A 52 -1.11 -22.71 12.99
N VAL A 53 -0.24 -23.70 13.27
CA VAL A 53 1.19 -23.62 12.96
C VAL A 53 1.44 -23.47 11.46
N ALA A 54 0.70 -24.22 10.63
CA ALA A 54 0.80 -24.13 9.18
C ALA A 54 0.35 -22.76 8.65
N ILE A 55 -0.68 -22.13 9.23
CA ILE A 55 -1.08 -20.75 8.90
C ILE A 55 0.04 -19.77 9.23
N ALA A 56 0.62 -19.85 10.43
CA ALA A 56 1.72 -18.98 10.81
C ALA A 56 2.95 -19.15 9.91
N ALA A 57 3.23 -20.38 9.44
CA ALA A 57 4.26 -20.65 8.45
C ALA A 57 3.93 -20.05 7.07
N LEU A 58 2.67 -20.12 6.65
CA LEU A 58 2.19 -19.53 5.40
C LEU A 58 2.33 -17.99 5.42
N MET A 59 1.99 -17.35 6.54
CA MET A 59 2.14 -15.89 6.74
C MET A 59 3.60 -15.41 6.71
N LYS A 60 4.56 -16.31 6.94
CA LYS A 60 6.01 -16.05 6.89
C LYS A 60 6.62 -16.26 5.49
N ARG A 61 5.80 -16.62 4.48
CA ARG A 61 6.31 -16.84 3.11
C ARG A 61 6.99 -15.57 2.56
N PRO A 62 8.11 -15.72 1.82
CA PRO A 62 8.88 -14.57 1.32
C PRO A 62 8.08 -13.59 0.47
N TRP A 63 7.02 -14.06 -0.22
CA TRP A 63 6.16 -13.19 -1.01
C TRP A 63 5.60 -12.02 -0.17
N PHE A 64 5.13 -12.28 1.05
CA PHE A 64 4.58 -11.26 1.97
C PHE A 64 5.60 -10.21 2.44
N SER A 65 6.88 -10.36 2.11
CA SER A 65 7.92 -9.37 2.41
C SER A 65 8.26 -8.46 1.23
N ARG A 66 7.75 -8.74 0.03
CA ARG A 66 8.12 -8.00 -1.18
C ARG A 66 7.36 -6.67 -1.27
N TRP A 67 8.00 -5.61 -1.74
CA TRP A 67 7.37 -4.29 -1.83
C TRP A 67 6.14 -4.23 -2.76
N TRP A 68 6.20 -4.90 -3.90
CA TRP A 68 5.20 -4.78 -4.97
C TRP A 68 3.87 -5.50 -4.68
N VAL A 69 3.81 -6.32 -3.62
CA VAL A 69 2.60 -7.11 -3.27
C VAL A 69 1.39 -6.24 -2.96
N VAL A 70 1.63 -5.02 -2.45
CA VAL A 70 0.55 -4.08 -2.16
C VAL A 70 -0.17 -3.71 -3.45
N GLN A 71 0.56 -3.44 -4.53
CA GLN A 71 -0.06 -3.17 -5.83
C GLN A 71 -0.75 -4.41 -6.41
N GLU A 72 -0.11 -5.59 -6.28
CA GLU A 72 -0.65 -6.86 -6.76
C GLU A 72 -2.01 -7.17 -6.17
N VAL A 73 -2.21 -6.85 -4.89
CA VAL A 73 -3.47 -7.12 -4.18
C VAL A 73 -4.46 -5.97 -4.33
N VAL A 74 -4.05 -4.73 -4.05
CA VAL A 74 -4.97 -3.59 -3.91
C VAL A 74 -5.58 -3.18 -5.25
N LEU A 75 -4.79 -3.25 -6.32
CA LEU A 75 -5.25 -2.84 -7.65
C LEU A 75 -6.02 -3.95 -8.37
N ALA A 76 -5.89 -5.20 -7.93
CA ALA A 76 -6.55 -6.32 -8.56
C ALA A 76 -8.08 -6.24 -8.42
N LYS A 77 -8.79 -6.53 -9.52
CA LYS A 77 -10.24 -6.74 -9.48
C LYS A 77 -10.58 -7.96 -8.63
N LYS A 78 -9.89 -9.07 -8.91
CA LYS A 78 -9.86 -10.31 -8.13
C LYS A 78 -8.41 -10.74 -7.90
N ALA A 79 -8.07 -11.15 -6.68
CA ALA A 79 -6.74 -11.67 -6.33
C ALA A 79 -6.89 -13.06 -5.70
N VAL A 80 -6.14 -14.03 -6.21
CA VAL A 80 -6.17 -15.44 -5.76
C VAL A 80 -4.75 -15.85 -5.40
N LEU A 81 -4.57 -16.35 -4.18
CA LEU A 81 -3.33 -16.89 -3.66
C LEU A 81 -3.24 -18.37 -4.01
N TYR A 82 -2.07 -18.80 -4.49
CA TYR A 82 -1.76 -20.18 -4.84
C TYR A 82 -0.56 -20.65 -4.03
N CYS A 83 -0.66 -21.84 -3.44
CA CYS A 83 0.47 -22.53 -2.81
C CYS A 83 0.40 -24.02 -3.13
N GLY A 84 1.39 -24.52 -3.88
CA GLY A 84 1.31 -25.89 -4.41
C GLY A 84 0.12 -26.06 -5.36
N GLN A 85 -0.76 -27.02 -5.08
CA GLN A 85 -1.98 -27.26 -5.88
C GLN A 85 -3.23 -26.57 -5.32
N GLU A 86 -3.08 -25.85 -4.21
CA GLU A 86 -4.20 -25.26 -3.46
C GLU A 86 -4.31 -23.75 -3.72
N GLU A 87 -5.54 -23.23 -3.79
CA GLU A 87 -5.81 -21.81 -4.08
C GLU A 87 -6.83 -21.16 -3.13
N ILE A 88 -6.66 -19.91 -2.73
CA ILE A 88 -7.61 -19.21 -1.87
C ILE A 88 -7.82 -17.78 -2.35
N ASP A 89 -9.07 -17.29 -2.31
CA ASP A 89 -9.34 -15.88 -2.57
C ASP A 89 -8.64 -15.00 -1.53
N TRP A 90 -8.05 -13.88 -1.97
CA TRP A 90 -7.34 -12.96 -1.08
C TRP A 90 -8.20 -12.51 0.11
N LYS A 91 -9.50 -12.26 -0.13
CA LYS A 91 -10.44 -11.82 0.91
C LYS A 91 -10.56 -12.86 2.02
N ASP A 92 -10.76 -14.11 1.66
CA ASP A 92 -10.88 -15.23 2.58
C ASP A 92 -9.59 -15.43 3.39
N PHE A 93 -8.43 -15.29 2.74
CA PHE A 93 -7.14 -15.29 3.43
C PHE A 93 -7.00 -14.11 4.39
N ALA A 94 -7.38 -12.89 3.98
CA ALA A 94 -7.30 -11.69 4.80
C ALA A 94 -8.21 -11.73 6.03
N ASP A 95 -9.42 -12.27 5.89
CA ASP A 95 -10.35 -12.48 7.00
C ASP A 95 -9.77 -13.49 8.00
N ALA A 96 -9.20 -14.60 7.51
CA ALA A 96 -8.56 -15.61 8.36
C ALA A 96 -7.33 -15.09 9.11
N VAL A 97 -6.47 -14.31 8.46
CA VAL A 97 -5.33 -13.64 9.10
C VAL A 97 -5.82 -12.67 10.18
N SER A 98 -6.86 -11.90 9.90
CA SER A 98 -7.44 -10.95 10.86
C SER A 98 -7.99 -11.64 12.10
N LEU A 99 -8.67 -12.77 11.91
CA LEU A 99 -9.15 -13.63 13.00
C LEU A 99 -8.00 -14.23 13.81
N PHE A 100 -6.97 -14.77 13.14
CA PHE A 100 -5.80 -15.33 13.80
C PHE A 100 -5.07 -14.28 14.66
N VAL A 101 -4.85 -13.08 14.11
CA VAL A 101 -4.24 -11.95 14.83
C VAL A 101 -5.10 -11.54 16.02
N ALA A 102 -6.42 -11.49 15.88
CA ALA A 102 -7.32 -11.10 16.98
C ALA A 102 -7.24 -12.08 18.16
N VAL A 103 -7.24 -13.39 17.89
CA VAL A 103 -7.14 -14.44 18.92
C VAL A 103 -5.79 -14.38 19.64
N GLU A 104 -4.70 -14.24 18.89
CA GLU A 104 -3.36 -14.19 19.49
C GLU A 104 -3.09 -12.89 20.24
N PHE A 105 -3.63 -11.76 19.78
CA PHE A 105 -3.43 -10.46 20.44
C PHE A 105 -4.19 -10.35 21.76
N GLN A 106 -5.46 -10.77 21.80
CA GLN A 106 -6.32 -10.48 22.95
C GLN A 106 -5.94 -11.31 24.17
N ASN A 107 -5.67 -12.60 23.97
CA ASN A 107 -5.42 -13.53 25.07
C ASN A 107 -4.21 -14.43 24.87
N SER A 108 -3.57 -14.44 23.69
CA SER A 108 -2.57 -15.45 23.31
C SER A 108 -3.08 -16.88 23.52
N ASP A 109 -4.37 -17.10 23.19
CA ASP A 109 -5.08 -18.34 23.49
C ASP A 109 -4.45 -19.54 22.77
N LEU A 110 -4.06 -19.40 21.50
CA LEU A 110 -3.44 -20.49 20.74
C LEU A 110 -2.01 -20.72 21.22
N SER A 111 -1.21 -19.67 21.43
CA SER A 111 0.14 -19.82 22.02
C SER A 111 0.12 -20.55 23.36
N ARG A 112 -0.87 -20.26 24.22
CA ARG A 112 -1.02 -20.93 25.53
C ARG A 112 -1.43 -22.39 25.38
N LYS A 113 -2.33 -22.70 24.46
CA LYS A 113 -2.81 -24.06 24.20
C LYS A 113 -1.74 -24.93 23.52
N ILE A 114 -1.03 -24.37 22.55
CA ILE A 114 0.11 -25.04 21.90
C ILE A 114 1.22 -25.33 22.91
N LYS A 115 1.47 -24.39 23.83
CA LYS A 115 2.40 -24.64 24.95
C LYS A 115 1.98 -25.85 25.80
N ALA A 116 0.70 -26.11 25.99
CA ALA A 116 0.22 -27.26 26.78
C ALA A 116 0.38 -28.60 26.03
N ASN A 117 0.63 -28.58 24.72
CA ASN A 117 0.78 -29.77 23.91
C ASN A 117 2.28 -30.20 23.86
N PRO A 118 2.63 -31.41 24.33
CA PRO A 118 4.01 -31.89 24.36
C PRO A 118 4.71 -31.94 22.99
N GLN A 119 3.95 -32.02 21.88
CA GLN A 119 4.50 -32.06 20.53
C GLN A 119 5.24 -30.76 20.14
N PHE A 120 4.95 -29.64 20.81
CA PHE A 120 5.47 -28.31 20.47
C PHE A 120 6.46 -27.76 21.50
N ASN A 121 7.13 -28.65 22.25
CA ASN A 121 8.25 -28.33 23.14
C ASN A 121 7.95 -27.28 24.24
N ASN A 122 6.67 -27.08 24.59
CA ASN A 122 6.23 -26.14 25.63
C ASN A 122 6.75 -24.69 25.47
N VAL A 123 6.92 -24.22 24.23
CA VAL A 123 7.46 -22.88 23.95
C VAL A 123 6.43 -21.80 24.32
N PRO A 124 6.75 -20.87 25.26
CA PRO A 124 5.94 -19.68 25.51
C PRO A 124 5.99 -18.73 24.31
N ASP A 125 4.88 -18.07 23.99
CA ASP A 125 4.78 -17.15 22.83
C ASP A 125 5.20 -17.84 21.52
N PHE A 126 4.66 -19.04 21.29
CA PHE A 126 5.05 -19.93 20.19
C PHE A 126 5.03 -19.21 18.82
N PHE A 127 4.03 -18.37 18.60
CA PHE A 127 3.87 -17.65 17.34
C PHE A 127 4.69 -16.37 17.26
N GLY A 128 5.13 -15.81 18.40
CA GLY A 128 5.75 -14.50 18.49
C GLY A 128 4.76 -13.38 18.15
N SER A 129 5.30 -12.22 17.76
CA SER A 129 4.46 -11.10 17.30
C SER A 129 3.88 -11.36 15.90
N VAL A 130 2.72 -12.01 15.86
CA VAL A 130 1.95 -12.26 14.63
C VAL A 130 1.59 -10.96 13.93
N GLN A 131 1.35 -9.87 14.67
CA GLN A 131 1.04 -8.54 14.13
C GLN A 131 2.20 -7.96 13.32
N ALA A 132 3.44 -8.32 13.65
CA ALA A 132 4.63 -7.84 12.97
C ALA A 132 4.96 -8.62 11.68
N LEU A 133 4.19 -9.67 11.35
CA LEU A 133 4.39 -10.42 10.10
C LEU A 133 3.94 -9.60 8.89
N GLY A 134 4.68 -9.73 7.79
CA GLY A 134 4.37 -9.04 6.53
C GLY A 134 2.97 -9.33 6.00
N ALA A 135 2.46 -10.55 6.21
CA ALA A 135 1.07 -10.90 5.86
C ALA A 135 0.04 -10.10 6.66
N SER A 136 0.23 -9.97 7.98
CA SER A 136 -0.66 -9.20 8.85
C SER A 136 -0.68 -7.73 8.47
N ILE A 137 0.49 -7.16 8.21
CA ILE A 137 0.60 -5.74 7.86
C ILE A 137 0.08 -5.47 6.44
N LEU A 138 0.26 -6.42 5.51
CA LEU A 138 -0.36 -6.34 4.20
C LEU A 138 -1.89 -6.40 4.28
N VAL A 139 -2.44 -7.30 5.10
CA VAL A 139 -3.88 -7.41 5.33
C VAL A 139 -4.43 -6.14 5.97
N GLU A 140 -3.80 -5.65 7.05
CA GLU A 140 -4.20 -4.41 7.71
C GLU A 140 -4.16 -3.20 6.77
N ALA A 141 -3.08 -3.09 5.98
CA ALA A 141 -2.97 -2.05 4.97
C ALA A 141 -4.08 -2.21 3.93
N THR A 142 -4.16 -3.35 3.24
CA THR A 142 -5.12 -3.57 2.14
C THR A 142 -6.57 -3.37 2.53
N SER A 143 -6.97 -3.71 3.76
CA SER A 143 -8.33 -3.48 4.29
C SER A 143 -8.70 -2.00 4.42
N ASN A 144 -7.71 -1.12 4.62
CA ASN A 144 -7.92 0.31 4.85
C ASN A 144 -7.45 1.21 3.69
N LEU A 145 -6.88 0.63 2.63
CA LEU A 145 -6.20 1.39 1.58
C LEU A 145 -7.15 2.03 0.57
N VAL A 146 -8.23 1.33 0.22
CA VAL A 146 -9.10 1.75 -0.89
C VAL A 146 -10.56 1.52 -0.56
N ARG A 147 -11.38 2.54 -0.86
CA ARG A 147 -12.83 2.42 -0.93
C ARG A 147 -13.23 2.07 -2.36
N ARG A 148 -13.94 0.95 -2.55
CA ARG A 148 -14.60 0.64 -3.82
C ARG A 148 -15.95 1.35 -3.85
N SER A 149 -16.15 2.26 -4.81
CA SER A 149 -17.42 2.90 -5.09
C SER A 149 -18.37 1.94 -5.81
N ASN A 150 -19.68 2.20 -5.76
CA ASN A 150 -20.72 1.39 -6.43
C ASN A 150 -20.51 1.29 -7.95
N ASP A 151 -19.83 2.28 -8.54
CA ASP A 151 -19.51 2.34 -9.97
C ASP A 151 -18.28 1.47 -10.34
N GLY A 152 -17.76 0.67 -9.42
CA GLY A 152 -16.55 -0.15 -9.62
C GLY A 152 -15.24 0.65 -9.61
N LYS A 153 -15.29 1.96 -9.32
CA LYS A 153 -14.10 2.80 -9.17
C LYS A 153 -13.47 2.62 -7.78
N THR A 154 -12.16 2.43 -7.79
CA THR A 154 -11.28 2.18 -6.64
C THR A 154 -10.70 3.54 -6.22
N GLU A 155 -11.12 4.08 -5.07
CA GLU A 155 -10.67 5.38 -4.56
C GLU A 155 -9.66 5.20 -3.40
N PRO A 156 -8.43 5.72 -3.54
CA PRO A 156 -7.43 5.65 -2.47
C PRO A 156 -7.86 6.48 -1.25
N ILE A 157 -7.74 5.91 -0.05
CA ILE A 157 -8.19 6.52 1.21
C ILE A 157 -7.04 7.25 1.90
N LEU A 158 -5.85 6.63 1.93
CA LEU A 158 -4.72 7.06 2.74
C LEU A 158 -3.78 8.02 1.97
N PRO A 159 -3.19 9.02 2.65
CA PRO A 159 -2.17 9.88 2.07
C PRO A 159 -0.83 9.15 1.95
N LEU A 160 0.02 9.60 1.02
CA LEU A 160 1.33 8.98 0.75
C LEU A 160 2.20 8.85 2.01
N GLU A 161 2.14 9.82 2.93
CA GLU A 161 2.86 9.80 4.20
C GLU A 161 2.53 8.56 5.04
N THR A 162 1.24 8.25 5.18
CA THR A 162 0.76 7.09 5.94
C THR A 162 1.16 5.80 5.24
N LEU A 163 1.01 5.74 3.92
CA LEU A 163 1.39 4.56 3.13
C LEU A 163 2.86 4.21 3.30
N VAL A 164 3.73 5.18 3.11
CA VAL A 164 5.19 5.00 3.21
C VAL A 164 5.57 4.62 4.64
N SER A 165 4.93 5.22 5.65
CA SER A 165 5.20 4.88 7.05
C SER A 165 4.83 3.43 7.37
N THR A 166 3.61 3.01 7.05
CA THR A 166 3.09 1.68 7.38
C THR A 166 3.77 0.57 6.59
N LEU A 167 4.06 0.82 5.31
CA LEU A 167 4.64 -0.18 4.41
C LEU A 167 6.17 -0.15 4.38
N SER A 168 6.82 0.73 5.15
CA SER A 168 8.28 0.87 5.16
C SER A 168 9.03 -0.42 5.53
N MET A 169 8.40 -1.36 6.23
CA MET A 169 8.99 -2.65 6.59
C MET A 169 9.20 -3.60 5.40
N PHE A 170 8.48 -3.40 4.29
CA PHE A 170 8.58 -4.31 3.14
C PHE A 170 9.93 -4.10 2.45
N ARG A 171 10.47 -5.16 1.85
CA ARG A 171 11.79 -5.14 1.20
C ARG A 171 11.69 -4.49 -0.17
N THR A 172 12.37 -3.35 -0.35
CA THR A 172 12.58 -2.73 -1.68
C THR A 172 13.88 -3.17 -2.31
N THR A 173 13.84 -3.54 -3.58
CA THR A 173 15.05 -3.81 -4.37
C THR A 173 15.76 -2.51 -4.72
N ASN A 174 15.01 -1.46 -5.09
CA ASN A 174 15.53 -0.12 -5.34
C ASN A 174 14.89 0.85 -4.34
N PRO A 175 15.66 1.67 -3.59
CA PRO A 175 15.12 2.53 -2.56
C PRO A 175 14.06 3.52 -3.06
N ARG A 176 14.12 3.91 -4.35
CA ARG A 176 13.13 4.80 -4.97
C ARG A 176 11.73 4.19 -5.05
N GLU A 177 11.64 2.85 -5.10
CA GLU A 177 10.38 2.13 -5.13
C GLU A 177 9.59 2.31 -3.84
N THR A 178 10.27 2.64 -2.72
CA THR A 178 9.64 2.93 -1.43
C THR A 178 8.57 4.02 -1.57
N ILE A 179 8.78 4.98 -2.48
CA ILE A 179 7.84 6.08 -2.69
C ILE A 179 7.06 5.85 -4.00
N TYR A 180 7.76 5.54 -5.10
CA TYR A 180 7.15 5.52 -6.43
C TYR A 180 6.11 4.42 -6.61
N ALA A 181 6.22 3.29 -5.91
CA ALA A 181 5.20 2.24 -5.95
C ALA A 181 3.91 2.62 -5.22
N LEU A 182 3.93 3.64 -4.35
CA LEU A 182 2.75 4.02 -3.56
C LEU A 182 2.01 5.22 -4.15
N LEU A 183 2.59 5.90 -5.15
CA LEU A 183 1.98 7.08 -5.79
C LEU A 183 0.64 6.79 -6.49
N SER A 184 0.43 5.57 -6.99
CA SER A 184 -0.87 5.20 -7.58
C SER A 184 -1.92 4.82 -6.53
N LEU A 185 -1.50 4.61 -5.28
CA LEU A 185 -2.33 4.16 -4.16
C LEU A 185 -2.62 5.28 -3.15
N ALA A 186 -1.97 6.43 -3.30
CA ALA A 186 -2.14 7.58 -2.40
C ALA A 186 -3.23 8.52 -2.89
N ARG A 187 -4.02 9.04 -1.93
CA ARG A 187 -5.13 9.97 -2.17
C ARG A 187 -4.68 11.36 -2.61
N ASP A 188 -3.49 11.75 -2.18
CA ASP A 188 -2.90 13.08 -2.35
C ASP A 188 -1.90 13.15 -3.51
N THR A 189 -1.78 12.08 -4.31
CA THR A 189 -0.82 12.01 -5.42
C THR A 189 -1.50 11.82 -6.76
N SER A 190 -1.04 12.58 -7.74
CA SER A 190 -1.25 12.36 -9.17
C SER A 190 0.13 12.40 -9.82
N PRO A 191 0.66 11.26 -10.31
CA PRO A 191 2.02 11.21 -10.82
C PRO A 191 2.12 12.06 -12.10
N LYS A 192 3.02 13.05 -12.10
CA LYS A 192 3.44 13.74 -13.32
C LYS A 192 4.63 12.99 -13.92
N THR A 193 4.39 12.16 -14.92
CA THR A 193 5.47 11.59 -15.76
C THR A 193 5.84 12.59 -16.87
N ALA A 194 7.06 12.57 -17.38
CA ALA A 194 7.52 13.44 -18.48
C ALA A 194 6.69 13.31 -19.79
N ALA A 195 5.84 12.29 -19.93
CA ALA A 195 4.85 12.17 -21.02
C ALA A 195 3.55 12.96 -20.76
N PHE A 196 3.24 13.29 -19.50
CA PHE A 196 2.07 14.08 -19.07
C PHE A 196 2.35 15.59 -19.13
N THR A 197 3.61 16.01 -19.12
CA THR A 197 4.04 17.41 -19.35
C THR A 197 3.51 17.93 -20.67
N THR A 198 3.44 17.11 -21.72
CA THR A 198 2.96 17.56 -23.04
C THR A 198 1.47 17.89 -23.07
N VAL A 199 0.65 17.34 -22.15
CA VAL A 199 -0.80 17.60 -22.11
C VAL A 199 -1.12 18.79 -21.21
N LEU A 200 -0.40 18.94 -20.08
CA LEU A 200 -0.57 20.09 -19.19
C LEU A 200 0.12 21.36 -19.73
N ASP A 201 1.32 21.26 -20.33
CA ASP A 201 1.92 22.39 -21.05
C ASP A 201 1.02 22.85 -22.20
N ARG A 202 0.34 21.91 -22.88
CA ARG A 202 -0.66 22.25 -23.91
C ARG A 202 -1.90 22.96 -23.36
N MET A 203 -2.26 22.76 -22.10
CA MET A 203 -3.36 23.49 -21.47
C MET A 203 -2.93 24.90 -21.03
N ASP A 204 -1.70 25.05 -20.54
CA ASP A 204 -1.10 26.36 -20.26
C ASP A 204 -0.89 27.16 -21.57
N ASP A 205 -0.44 26.51 -22.65
CA ASP A 205 -0.33 27.10 -24.00
C ASP A 205 -1.70 27.56 -24.55
N LEU A 206 -2.79 26.85 -24.25
CA LEU A 206 -4.14 27.24 -24.66
C LEU A 206 -4.66 28.45 -23.88
N HIS A 207 -4.29 28.58 -22.60
CA HIS A 207 -4.64 29.74 -21.79
C HIS A 207 -3.88 31.00 -22.24
N ASP A 208 -2.59 30.84 -22.53
CA ASP A 208 -1.74 31.87 -23.11
C ASP A 208 -2.15 32.24 -24.55
N ALA A 209 -2.56 31.27 -25.36
CA ALA A 209 -3.10 31.51 -26.70
C ALA A 209 -4.43 32.28 -26.66
N TRP A 210 -5.30 31.98 -25.68
CA TRP A 210 -6.56 32.69 -25.48
C TRP A 210 -6.36 34.12 -24.98
N ALA A 211 -5.35 34.35 -24.14
CA ALA A 211 -4.95 35.68 -23.66
C ALA A 211 -4.29 36.57 -24.73
N ARG A 212 -3.72 35.98 -25.78
CA ARG A 212 -3.06 36.68 -26.90
C ARG A 212 -4.01 37.08 -28.04
N ILE A 213 -5.27 36.65 -28.01
CA ILE A 213 -6.29 37.08 -28.98
C ILE A 213 -6.58 38.57 -28.70
N PRO A 214 -6.30 39.50 -29.63
CA PRO A 214 -6.63 40.90 -29.44
C PRO A 214 -8.13 41.04 -29.19
N SER A 215 -8.51 41.72 -28.11
CA SER A 215 -9.92 41.95 -27.77
C SER A 215 -10.66 42.53 -28.98
N PRO A 216 -11.77 41.93 -29.45
CA PRO A 216 -12.53 42.45 -30.58
C PRO A 216 -13.32 43.67 -30.11
N LYS A 217 -12.67 44.85 -30.09
CA LYS A 217 -13.31 46.12 -29.69
C LYS A 217 -13.35 47.18 -30.79
N SER A 218 -12.91 46.92 -32.02
CA SER A 218 -13.04 47.93 -33.10
C SER A 218 -14.07 47.61 -34.17
N HIS A 219 -14.56 46.38 -34.30
CA HIS A 219 -15.61 46.07 -35.27
C HIS A 219 -16.50 44.94 -34.76
N LEU A 220 -17.65 45.29 -34.20
CA LEU A 220 -18.89 44.50 -34.15
C LEU A 220 -19.91 45.26 -33.28
N GLN A 221 -20.60 46.22 -33.89
CA GLN A 221 -21.95 46.53 -33.45
C GLN A 221 -22.81 45.27 -33.68
N SER A 222 -23.72 45.00 -32.74
CA SER A 222 -24.72 43.91 -32.71
C SER A 222 -24.23 42.47 -32.49
N ILE A 223 -23.95 42.09 -31.24
CA ILE A 223 -24.15 40.72 -30.70
C ILE A 223 -24.70 40.86 -29.26
N PRO A 224 -25.72 40.09 -28.83
CA PRO A 224 -26.32 40.23 -27.49
C PRO A 224 -25.37 39.74 -26.40
N GLU A 225 -25.34 40.46 -25.26
CA GLU A 225 -24.74 40.12 -23.96
C GLU A 225 -24.11 38.72 -23.84
N GLN A 226 -22.81 38.63 -24.15
CA GLN A 226 -21.99 37.51 -23.70
C GLN A 226 -21.81 37.62 -22.19
N GLN A 227 -22.45 36.69 -21.47
CA GLN A 227 -22.20 36.43 -20.05
C GLN A 227 -20.69 36.33 -19.80
N THR A 228 -20.15 37.29 -19.05
CA THR A 228 -18.86 37.14 -18.41
C THR A 228 -18.87 35.85 -17.60
N PRO A 229 -17.78 35.05 -17.59
CA PRO A 229 -17.75 33.83 -16.81
C PRO A 229 -18.04 34.17 -15.34
N ASN A 230 -19.10 33.57 -14.80
CA ASN A 230 -19.61 33.87 -13.47
C ASN A 230 -18.46 33.84 -12.45
N PRO A 231 -18.28 34.86 -11.59
CA PRO A 231 -17.17 34.94 -10.63
C PRO A 231 -17.10 33.73 -9.68
N SER A 232 -18.24 33.07 -9.42
CA SER A 232 -18.29 31.81 -8.67
C SER A 232 -17.63 30.65 -9.42
N VAL A 233 -17.72 30.62 -10.76
CA VAL A 233 -17.09 29.62 -11.62
C VAL A 233 -15.58 29.84 -11.67
N LEU A 234 -15.11 31.08 -11.83
CA LEU A 234 -13.67 31.40 -11.79
C LEU A 234 -13.03 31.05 -10.43
N LYS A 235 -13.75 31.32 -9.33
CA LYS A 235 -13.33 30.91 -7.98
C LYS A 235 -13.31 29.40 -7.81
N ALA A 236 -14.28 28.68 -8.39
CA ALA A 236 -14.29 27.22 -8.38
C ALA A 236 -13.11 26.63 -9.19
N LEU A 237 -12.80 27.20 -10.35
CA LEU A 237 -11.68 26.79 -11.21
C LEU A 237 -10.33 27.00 -10.51
N SER A 238 -10.09 28.16 -9.89
CA SER A 238 -8.83 28.39 -9.16
C SER A 238 -8.67 27.50 -7.92
N ILE A 239 -9.77 27.15 -7.24
CA ILE A 239 -9.76 26.14 -6.16
C ILE A 239 -9.45 24.76 -6.72
N MET A 240 -9.96 24.40 -7.91
CA MET A 240 -9.64 23.14 -8.56
C MET A 240 -8.17 23.09 -9.02
N GLU A 241 -7.67 24.14 -9.68
CA GLU A 241 -6.28 24.25 -10.13
C GLU A 241 -5.30 24.14 -8.96
N SER A 242 -5.55 24.88 -7.87
CA SER A 242 -4.72 24.78 -6.66
C SER A 242 -4.75 23.38 -6.05
N LYS A 243 -5.90 22.69 -6.03
CA LYS A 243 -6.00 21.28 -5.59
C LYS A 243 -5.30 20.29 -6.52
N VAL A 244 -5.32 20.53 -7.83
CA VAL A 244 -4.59 19.70 -8.80
C VAL A 244 -3.09 19.89 -8.61
N GLN A 245 -2.62 21.13 -8.48
CA GLN A 245 -1.19 21.42 -8.36
C GLN A 245 -0.59 21.00 -7.02
N THR A 246 -1.38 20.95 -5.94
CA THR A 246 -0.93 20.35 -4.69
C THR A 246 -0.74 18.84 -4.85
N ARG A 247 -1.68 18.15 -5.54
CA ARG A 247 -1.62 16.69 -5.74
C ARG A 247 -0.54 16.22 -6.70
N THR A 248 0.05 17.09 -7.49
CA THR A 248 1.04 16.65 -8.49
C THR A 248 2.36 16.27 -7.83
N TYR A 249 2.84 15.05 -8.11
CA TYR A 249 4.09 14.52 -7.59
C TYR A 249 5.12 14.35 -8.72
N PRO A 250 6.35 14.90 -8.61
CA PRO A 250 7.37 14.76 -9.64
C PRO A 250 7.98 13.36 -9.64
N VAL A 251 7.91 12.65 -10.76
CA VAL A 251 8.49 11.30 -10.89
C VAL A 251 9.72 11.35 -11.81
N GLN A 252 10.90 11.11 -11.25
CA GLN A 252 12.18 11.12 -11.97
C GLN A 252 12.98 9.85 -11.64
N TYR A 253 12.89 8.84 -12.51
CA TYR A 253 13.56 7.56 -12.28
C TYR A 253 15.10 7.64 -12.25
N GLN A 254 15.67 8.64 -12.91
CA GLN A 254 17.10 8.90 -12.95
C GLN A 254 17.60 9.72 -11.75
N ALA A 255 16.71 10.27 -10.93
CA ALA A 255 17.08 11.11 -9.80
C ALA A 255 17.86 10.32 -8.73
N SER A 256 18.74 11.01 -8.02
CA SER A 256 19.45 10.45 -6.88
C SER A 256 18.49 10.15 -5.73
N TRP A 257 18.84 9.19 -4.87
CA TRP A 257 18.03 8.86 -3.68
C TRP A 257 17.78 10.09 -2.80
N LEU A 258 18.80 10.95 -2.63
CA LEU A 258 18.69 12.21 -1.90
C LEU A 258 17.60 13.13 -2.48
N GLN A 259 17.53 13.25 -3.81
CA GLN A 259 16.54 14.10 -4.45
C GLN A 259 15.13 13.54 -4.21
N VAL A 260 14.95 12.23 -4.32
CA VAL A 260 13.66 11.57 -4.05
C VAL A 260 13.22 11.79 -2.58
N CYS A 261 14.15 11.74 -1.62
CA CYS A 261 13.84 12.08 -0.23
C CYS A 261 13.39 13.53 -0.04
N LYS A 262 14.05 14.48 -0.74
CA LYS A 262 13.66 15.91 -0.71
C LYS A 262 12.26 16.11 -1.28
N ASP A 263 11.99 15.52 -2.44
CA ASP A 263 10.71 15.65 -3.12
C ASP A 263 9.57 15.05 -2.29
N PHE A 264 9.82 13.89 -1.67
CA PHE A 264 8.86 13.25 -0.77
C PHE A 264 8.57 14.10 0.46
N ILE A 265 9.58 14.55 1.20
CA ILE A 265 9.37 15.34 2.42
C ILE A 265 8.72 16.69 2.10
N ALA A 266 9.13 17.34 1.01
CA ALA A 266 8.48 18.58 0.56
C ALA A 266 6.99 18.35 0.23
N HIS A 267 6.67 17.24 -0.44
CA HIS A 267 5.30 16.88 -0.77
C HIS A 267 4.47 16.59 0.49
N THR A 268 4.97 15.76 1.42
CA THR A 268 4.24 15.43 2.64
C THR A 268 3.99 16.67 3.50
N ILE A 269 4.98 17.55 3.68
CA ILE A 269 4.80 18.80 4.44
C ILE A 269 3.75 19.69 3.78
N LYS A 270 3.77 19.80 2.45
CA LYS A 270 2.78 20.58 1.69
C LYS A 270 1.36 20.03 1.82
N GLN A 271 1.19 18.70 1.90
CA GLN A 271 -0.11 18.04 1.97
C GLN A 271 -0.67 17.94 3.39
N SER A 272 0.14 17.51 4.36
CA SER A 272 -0.30 17.29 5.74
C SER A 272 -0.20 18.54 6.60
N GLY A 273 0.58 19.55 6.18
CA GLY A 273 0.89 20.73 7.01
C GLY A 273 1.71 20.39 8.25
N SER A 274 2.33 19.21 8.28
CA SER A 274 3.00 18.67 9.47
C SER A 274 4.45 18.24 9.18
N LEU A 275 5.29 18.28 10.22
CA LEU A 275 6.68 17.82 10.23
C LEU A 275 6.81 16.42 10.85
N ASN A 276 5.79 15.57 10.72
CA ASN A 276 5.79 14.23 11.30
C ASN A 276 6.73 13.27 10.56
N ILE A 277 6.76 13.32 9.22
CA ILE A 277 7.51 12.33 8.43
C ILE A 277 9.03 12.31 8.68
N PRO A 278 9.74 13.44 8.91
CA PRO A 278 11.17 13.39 9.22
C PRO A 278 11.47 12.71 10.56
N CYS A 279 10.51 12.70 11.48
CA CYS A 279 10.62 12.05 12.78
C CYS A 279 10.36 10.53 12.72
N ARG A 280 9.71 10.02 11.66
CA ARG A 280 9.40 8.60 11.50
C ARG A 280 10.53 7.85 10.79
N SER A 281 10.79 6.62 11.22
CA SER A 281 11.72 5.74 10.51
C SER A 281 11.02 5.13 9.29
N TRP A 282 11.33 5.64 8.09
CA TRP A 282 10.71 5.18 6.84
C TRP A 282 11.72 4.90 5.72
N ALA A 283 12.91 5.52 5.78
CA ALA A 283 13.85 5.44 4.69
C ALA A 283 14.71 4.15 4.74
N PRO A 284 14.83 3.40 3.63
CA PRO A 284 15.74 2.27 3.56
C PRO A 284 17.17 2.67 3.87
N HIS A 285 17.88 1.83 4.63
CA HIS A 285 19.28 2.07 5.01
C HIS A 285 20.28 1.60 3.95
N LYS A 286 19.91 0.56 3.21
CA LYS A 286 20.76 -0.09 2.21
C LYS A 286 19.98 -0.32 0.94
N ASP A 287 20.67 -0.24 -0.18
CA ASP A 287 20.17 -0.72 -1.46
C ASP A 287 20.31 -2.25 -1.48
N HIS A 288 19.19 -2.98 -1.45
CA HIS A 288 19.22 -4.44 -1.46
C HIS A 288 19.73 -5.02 -2.78
N ARG A 289 19.76 -4.26 -3.88
CA ARG A 289 20.30 -4.70 -5.17
C ARG A 289 21.82 -4.64 -5.20
N THR A 290 22.40 -3.59 -4.63
CA THR A 290 23.85 -3.32 -4.71
C THR A 290 24.59 -3.58 -3.40
N GLY A 291 23.87 -3.79 -2.29
CA GLY A 291 24.41 -3.89 -0.93
C GLY A 291 24.94 -2.56 -0.37
N LYS A 292 24.89 -1.48 -1.15
CA LYS A 292 25.48 -0.19 -0.80
C LYS A 292 24.66 0.50 0.28
N ILE A 293 25.34 1.06 1.29
CA ILE A 293 24.70 1.93 2.28
C ILE A 293 24.22 3.20 1.56
N LEU A 294 22.96 3.54 1.80
CA LEU A 294 22.36 4.75 1.28
C LEU A 294 22.74 5.90 2.20
N GLU A 295 23.66 6.74 1.75
CA GLU A 295 23.98 8.00 2.43
C GLU A 295 22.77 8.93 2.30
N ALA A 296 22.06 9.08 3.42
CA ALA A 296 20.98 10.03 3.56
C ALA A 296 21.37 11.08 4.61
N PRO A 297 20.93 12.35 4.45
CA PRO A 297 21.18 13.39 5.43
C PRO A 297 20.57 13.05 6.79
N THR A 298 21.05 13.72 7.84
CA THR A 298 20.60 13.49 9.23
C THR A 298 19.10 13.73 9.46
N TRP A 299 18.44 14.52 8.61
CA TRP A 299 16.99 14.76 8.66
C TRP A 299 16.14 13.67 7.98
N VAL A 300 16.77 12.66 7.36
CA VAL A 300 16.09 11.46 6.86
C VAL A 300 16.27 10.34 7.87
N ASN A 301 15.23 10.05 8.64
CA ASN A 301 15.28 8.98 9.63
C ASN A 301 15.16 7.60 8.95
N SER A 302 16.23 6.82 9.04
CA SER A 302 16.34 5.51 8.42
C SER A 302 15.70 4.41 9.28
N LEU A 303 15.23 3.35 8.63
CA LEU A 303 14.69 2.15 9.27
C LEU A 303 15.66 1.46 10.24
N ARG A 304 16.97 1.72 10.14
CA ARG A 304 17.94 1.25 11.14
C ARG A 304 17.70 1.82 12.55
N ASN A 305 17.05 2.98 12.63
CA ASN A 305 16.73 3.66 13.88
C ASN A 305 15.31 3.32 14.38
N ALA A 306 14.58 2.44 13.66
CA ALA A 306 13.26 2.01 14.09
C ALA A 306 13.38 1.23 15.42
N ALA A 307 12.44 1.46 16.34
CA ALA A 307 12.44 0.86 17.67
C ALA A 307 12.45 -0.69 17.64
N TYR A 308 11.87 -1.27 16.58
CA TYR A 308 11.94 -2.68 16.24
C TYR A 308 12.79 -2.76 14.97
N GLY A 309 14.06 -3.15 15.10
CA GLY A 309 15.00 -3.16 13.98
C GLY A 309 14.49 -3.98 12.78
N VAL A 310 15.02 -3.70 11.58
CA VAL A 310 14.75 -4.51 10.39
C VAL A 310 15.06 -5.98 10.72
N GLN A 311 14.09 -6.89 10.57
CA GLN A 311 14.26 -8.33 10.79
C GLN A 311 15.58 -8.76 10.12
N LYS A 312 16.56 -9.15 10.94
CA LYS A 312 17.84 -9.68 10.47
C LYS A 312 17.54 -10.98 9.72
N ASP A 313 18.13 -11.10 8.53
CA ASP A 313 18.15 -12.32 7.72
C ASP A 313 18.63 -13.54 8.54
#